data_AF-A0A943I1N5-F1
#
_entry.id   AF-A0A943I1N5-F1
#
_cell.length_a   1.000
_cell.length_b   1.000
_cell.length_c   1.000
_cell.angle_alpha   90.00
_cell.angle_beta   90.00
_cell.angle_gamma   90.00
#
_symmetry.space_group_name_H-M   'P 1'
#
loop_
_entity.id
_entity.type
_entity.pdbx_description
1 polymer ?
#
loop_
_entity_poly.entity_id
_entity_poly.type
_entity_poly.pdbx_seq_one_letter_code
_entity_poly.pdbx_strand_id
1 'polypeptide(L)'
;MSDARNVYIIIFVMLLLPIVFYMLRRRFRTKDTKKRARCLVYMAVMIVAAGGLCYGLYAYTIKTQPLLVAEQAAKALYQADVEGQDPKALLVEKNLMKEDGAIAEQGQGDWAQFAGATINMPDKTIELDGEKYYPVALDIQGSRVLAAMKIQEEEGHTTVESIQVLWPDQIGDKLESVTFFESGTLPN
;
A
#
# COMPACT_ATOMS: atom_id res chain seq x y z
N MET A 1 -3.97 -1.70 -3.42
CA MET A 1 -2.74 -1.93 -4.26
C MET A 1 -2.88 -1.64 -5.77
N SER A 2 -4.04 -1.88 -6.42
CA SER A 2 -4.25 -1.50 -7.84
C SER A 2 -4.11 0.01 -8.07
N ASP A 3 -4.53 0.81 -7.10
CA ASP A 3 -4.77 2.24 -7.32
C ASP A 3 -3.47 3.05 -7.26
N ALA A 4 -2.59 2.76 -6.28
CA ALA A 4 -1.24 3.32 -6.28
C ALA A 4 -0.48 2.97 -7.57
N ARG A 5 -0.53 1.70 -7.99
CA ARG A 5 0.09 1.26 -9.26
C ARG A 5 -0.47 2.04 -10.46
N ASN A 6 -1.79 2.24 -10.51
CA ASN A 6 -2.44 2.99 -11.57
C ASN A 6 -2.02 4.47 -11.57
N VAL A 7 -1.89 5.11 -10.40
CA VAL A 7 -1.41 6.49 -10.28
C VAL A 7 0.01 6.63 -10.84
N TYR A 8 0.93 5.74 -10.49
CA TYR A 8 2.30 5.78 -11.03
C TYR A 8 2.36 5.48 -12.53
N ILE A 9 1.48 4.62 -13.05
CA ILE A 9 1.32 4.41 -14.49
C ILE A 9 0.84 5.69 -15.19
N ILE A 10 -0.14 6.40 -14.60
CA ILE A 10 -0.66 7.66 -15.15
C ILE A 10 0.43 8.74 -15.16
N ILE A 11 1.17 8.90 -14.06
CA ILE A 11 2.30 9.83 -13.96
C ILE A 11 3.36 9.50 -15.01
N PHE A 12 3.69 8.21 -15.18
CA PHE A 12 4.62 7.75 -16.20
C PHE A 12 4.14 8.09 -17.62
N VAL A 13 2.87 7.84 -17.94
CA VAL A 13 2.27 8.18 -19.24
C VAL A 13 2.27 9.70 -19.48
N MET A 14 1.96 10.51 -18.46
CA MET A 14 2.00 11.97 -18.55
C MET A 14 3.41 12.52 -18.78
N LEU A 15 4.45 11.90 -18.21
CA LEU A 15 5.84 12.26 -18.46
C LEU A 15 6.33 11.78 -19.84
N LEU A 16 5.85 10.62 -20.30
CA LEU A 16 6.31 9.97 -21.53
C LEU A 16 5.71 10.60 -22.79
N LEU A 17 4.43 10.99 -22.75
CA LEU A 17 3.73 11.59 -23.89
C LEU A 17 4.43 12.84 -24.48
N PRO A 18 4.83 13.85 -23.69
CA PRO A 18 5.55 15.02 -24.19
C PRO A 18 6.91 14.68 -24.79
N ILE A 19 7.64 13.74 -24.17
CA ILE A 19 8.96 13.30 -24.62
C ILE A 19 8.85 12.59 -25.97
N VAL A 20 7.92 11.64 -26.08
CA VAL A 20 7.69 10.89 -27.32
C VAL A 20 7.17 11.81 -28.42
N PHE A 21 6.24 12.73 -28.11
CA PHE A 21 5.71 13.70 -29.07
C PHE A 21 6.81 14.63 -29.62
N TYR A 22 7.64 15.20 -28.74
CA TYR A 22 8.74 16.06 -29.14
C TYR A 22 9.77 15.33 -30.02
N MET A 23 10.14 14.10 -29.64
CA MET A 23 11.11 13.31 -30.40
C MET A 23 10.55 12.79 -31.73
N LEU A 24 9.27 12.38 -31.80
CA LEU A 24 8.60 12.03 -33.05
C LEU A 24 8.55 13.23 -34.00
N ARG A 25 8.14 14.40 -33.51
CA ARG A 25 8.11 15.66 -34.30
C ARG A 25 9.50 16.00 -34.86
N ARG A 26 10.56 15.82 -34.06
CA ARG A 26 11.96 16.02 -34.49
C ARG A 26 12.39 14.99 -35.54
N ARG A 27 11.98 13.73 -35.40
CA ARG A 27 12.27 12.64 -36.35
C ARG A 27 11.64 12.91 -37.72
N PHE A 28 10.37 13.33 -37.77
CA PHE A 28 9.68 13.62 -39.04
C PHE A 28 10.28 14.83 -39.78
N ARG A 29 10.83 15.82 -39.08
CA ARG A 29 11.53 16.96 -39.70
C ARG A 29 12.94 16.63 -40.20
N THR A 30 13.56 15.57 -39.71
CA THR A 30 14.96 15.26 -40.04
C THR A 30 15.00 14.32 -41.25
N LYS A 31 15.69 14.69 -42.34
CA LYS A 31 15.84 13.85 -43.56
C LYS A 31 17.02 12.88 -43.51
N ASP A 32 17.98 13.12 -42.62
CA ASP A 32 19.20 12.33 -42.46
C ASP A 32 18.96 11.05 -41.63
N THR A 33 19.27 9.90 -42.21
CA THR A 33 19.06 8.56 -41.62
C THR A 33 19.91 8.31 -40.38
N LYS A 34 21.15 8.84 -40.31
CA LYS A 34 22.00 8.71 -39.11
C LYS A 34 21.44 9.50 -37.92
N LYS A 35 20.90 10.71 -38.18
CA LYS A 35 20.28 11.54 -37.13
C LYS A 35 18.94 10.96 -36.66
N ARG A 36 18.19 10.30 -37.56
CA ARG A 36 16.98 9.54 -37.21
C ARG A 36 17.28 8.36 -36.29
N ALA A 37 18.32 7.58 -36.59
CA ALA A 37 18.74 6.45 -35.75
C ALA A 37 19.15 6.91 -34.34
N ARG A 38 19.94 7.98 -34.23
CA ARG A 38 20.32 8.57 -32.92
C ARG A 38 19.09 9.04 -32.13
N CYS A 39 18.11 9.67 -32.76
CA CYS A 39 16.87 10.09 -32.08
C CYS A 39 16.09 8.90 -31.50
N LEU A 40 16.07 7.74 -32.18
CA LEU A 40 15.43 6.53 -31.65
C LEU A 40 16.16 5.97 -30.44
N VAL A 41 17.50 5.94 -30.47
CA VAL A 41 18.30 5.52 -29.32
C VAL A 41 18.07 6.44 -28.13
N TYR A 42 18.08 7.77 -28.33
CA TYR A 42 17.77 8.73 -27.25
C TYR A 42 16.35 8.55 -26.71
N MET A 43 15.37 8.28 -27.57
CA MET A 43 13.99 8.02 -27.15
C MET A 43 13.91 6.77 -26.26
N ALA A 44 14.54 5.67 -26.68
CA ALA A 44 14.57 4.44 -25.90
C ALA A 44 15.25 4.65 -24.54
N VAL A 45 16.40 5.35 -24.51
CA VAL A 45 17.11 5.66 -23.26
C VAL A 45 16.27 6.51 -22.32
N MET A 46 15.57 7.55 -22.82
CA MET A 46 14.71 8.39 -22.00
C MET A 46 13.50 7.64 -21.45
N ILE A 47 12.91 6.72 -22.22
CA ILE A 47 11.81 5.88 -21.76
C ILE A 47 12.27 4.95 -20.63
N VAL A 48 13.43 4.30 -20.80
CA VAL A 48 14.01 3.43 -19.77
C VAL A 48 14.35 4.23 -18.50
N ALA A 49 14.96 5.41 -18.64
CA ALA A 49 15.29 6.27 -17.52
C ALA A 49 14.03 6.75 -16.78
N ALA A 50 12.99 7.19 -17.49
CA ALA A 50 11.72 7.60 -16.89
C ALA A 50 11.01 6.43 -16.19
N GLY A 51 11.05 5.24 -16.79
CA GLY A 51 10.48 4.03 -16.20
C GLY A 51 11.20 3.63 -14.91
N GLY A 52 12.54 3.66 -14.92
CA GLY A 52 13.35 3.41 -13.74
C GLY A 52 13.10 4.41 -12.60
N LEU A 53 12.97 5.70 -12.92
CA LEU A 53 12.64 6.74 -11.95
C LEU A 53 11.25 6.53 -11.33
N CYS A 54 10.24 6.25 -12.16
CA CYS A 54 8.87 6.01 -11.67
C CYS A 54 8.79 4.73 -10.84
N TYR A 55 9.47 3.66 -11.26
CA TYR A 55 9.54 2.42 -10.49
C TYR A 55 10.26 2.61 -9.15
N GLY A 56 11.38 3.34 -9.15
CA GLY A 56 12.12 3.67 -7.94
C GLY A 56 11.28 4.47 -6.95
N LEU A 57 10.56 5.49 -7.44
CA LEU A 57 9.63 6.27 -6.63
C LEU A 57 8.50 5.39 -6.08
N TYR A 58 7.87 4.55 -6.91
CA TYR A 58 6.83 3.61 -6.49
C TYR A 58 7.31 2.66 -5.39
N ALA A 59 8.45 2.02 -5.61
CA ALA A 59 9.06 1.10 -4.66
C ALA A 59 9.44 1.78 -3.35
N TYR A 60 9.90 3.04 -3.42
CA TYR A 60 10.17 3.84 -2.24
C TYR A 60 8.88 4.18 -1.48
N THR A 61 7.86 4.73 -2.14
CA THR A 61 6.60 5.10 -1.48
C THR A 61 5.87 3.92 -0.85
N ILE A 62 5.92 2.74 -1.48
CA ILE A 62 5.30 1.54 -0.88
C ILE A 62 5.94 1.18 0.45
N LYS A 63 7.25 1.39 0.57
CA LYS A 63 8.01 1.06 1.78
C LYS A 63 7.99 2.17 2.82
N THR A 64 7.68 3.40 2.44
CA THR A 64 7.78 4.57 3.34
C THR A 64 6.45 5.18 3.72
N GLN A 65 5.34 4.82 3.09
CA GLN A 65 4.02 5.33 3.47
C GLN A 65 3.38 4.45 4.54
N PRO A 66 3.13 4.98 5.75
CA PRO A 66 2.51 4.24 6.86
C PRO A 66 1.19 3.57 6.47
N LEU A 67 0.31 4.28 5.76
CA LEU A 67 -0.99 3.75 5.34
C LEU A 67 -0.89 2.55 4.39
N LEU A 68 0.10 2.55 3.48
CA LEU A 68 0.29 1.42 2.56
C LEU A 68 0.84 0.18 3.29
N VAL A 69 1.73 0.39 4.26
CA VAL A 69 2.23 -0.68 5.13
C VAL A 69 1.09 -1.24 5.98
N ALA A 70 0.22 -0.39 6.50
CA ALA A 70 -0.96 -0.80 7.27
C ALA A 70 -1.94 -1.65 6.43
N GLU A 71 -2.23 -1.24 5.19
CA GLU A 71 -3.06 -2.03 4.26
C GLU A 71 -2.47 -3.42 4.01
N GLN A 72 -1.17 -3.47 3.75
CA GLN A 72 -0.48 -4.72 3.45
C GLN A 72 -0.43 -5.64 4.67
N ALA A 73 -0.21 -5.08 5.86
CA ALA A 73 -0.24 -5.81 7.10
C ALA A 73 -1.63 -6.39 7.37
N ALA A 74 -2.71 -5.62 7.16
CA ALA A 74 -4.08 -6.10 7.35
C ALA A 74 -4.42 -7.26 6.42
N LYS A 75 -3.99 -7.17 5.15
CA LYS A 75 -4.11 -8.26 4.18
C LYS A 75 -3.30 -9.49 4.58
N ALA A 76 -2.11 -9.31 5.11
CA ALA A 76 -1.26 -10.40 5.57
C ALA A 76 -1.86 -11.10 6.79
N LEU A 77 -2.45 -10.38 7.74
CA LEU A 77 -3.18 -10.96 8.87
C LEU A 77 -4.30 -11.89 8.40
N TYR A 78 -5.15 -11.41 7.49
CA TYR A 78 -6.21 -12.23 6.91
C TYR A 78 -5.68 -13.44 6.14
N GLN A 79 -4.64 -13.24 5.32
CA GLN A 79 -4.03 -14.33 4.56
C GLN A 79 -3.46 -15.42 5.48
N ALA A 80 -2.80 -15.03 6.57
CA ALA A 80 -2.23 -15.97 7.52
C ALA A 80 -3.32 -16.84 8.16
N ASP A 81 -4.45 -16.24 8.57
CA ASP A 81 -5.55 -16.98 9.15
C ASP A 81 -6.17 -17.98 8.17
N VAL A 82 -6.46 -17.54 6.93
CA VAL A 82 -7.03 -18.39 5.88
C VAL A 82 -6.10 -19.55 5.49
N GLU A 83 -4.79 -19.31 5.45
CA GLU A 83 -3.78 -20.32 5.10
C GLU A 83 -3.33 -21.15 6.32
N GLY A 84 -3.83 -20.86 7.53
CA GLY A 84 -3.42 -21.53 8.77
C GLY A 84 -1.95 -21.32 9.13
N GLN A 85 -1.37 -20.19 8.72
CA GLN A 85 0.00 -19.77 9.02
C GLN A 85 0.04 -18.87 10.24
N ASP A 86 1.20 -18.77 10.90
CA ASP A 86 1.40 -17.80 11.97
C ASP A 86 1.39 -16.36 11.40
N PRO A 87 0.47 -15.47 11.83
CA PRO A 87 0.37 -14.11 11.32
C PRO A 87 1.66 -13.31 11.51
N LYS A 88 2.36 -13.54 12.62
CA LYS A 88 3.63 -12.86 12.89
C LYS A 88 4.72 -13.32 11.92
N ALA A 89 4.88 -14.62 11.72
CA ALA A 89 5.84 -15.15 10.76
C ALA A 89 5.64 -14.58 9.35
N LEU A 90 4.39 -14.49 8.87
CA LEU A 90 4.09 -13.96 7.54
C LEU A 90 4.38 -12.46 7.42
N LEU A 91 4.11 -11.68 8.47
CA LEU A 91 4.43 -10.25 8.50
C LEU A 91 5.94 -9.98 8.50
N VAL A 92 6.70 -10.81 9.22
CA VAL A 92 8.17 -10.76 9.23
C VAL A 92 8.73 -11.15 7.87
N GLU A 93 8.24 -12.23 7.26
CA GLU A 93 8.66 -12.68 5.92
C GLU A 93 8.45 -11.58 4.86
N LYS A 94 7.31 -10.88 4.94
CA LYS A 94 6.98 -9.77 4.04
C LYS A 94 7.72 -8.46 4.36
N ASN A 95 8.59 -8.44 5.37
CA ASN A 95 9.31 -7.26 5.86
C ASN A 95 8.35 -6.12 6.30
N LEU A 96 7.15 -6.48 6.77
CA LEU A 96 6.14 -5.55 7.26
C LEU A 96 6.23 -5.36 8.78
N MET A 97 6.80 -6.32 9.49
CA MET A 97 7.02 -6.28 10.94
C MET A 97 8.43 -6.81 11.25
N LYS A 98 9.05 -6.33 12.33
CA LYS A 98 10.33 -6.85 12.83
C LYS A 98 10.11 -8.09 13.71
N GLU A 99 11.16 -8.89 13.94
CA GLU A 99 11.05 -10.11 14.75
C GLU A 99 10.61 -9.86 16.20
N ASP A 100 10.91 -8.69 16.75
CA ASP A 100 10.50 -8.23 18.08
C ASP A 100 9.08 -7.63 18.11
N GLY A 101 8.43 -7.46 16.95
CA GLY A 101 7.08 -6.94 16.85
C GLY A 101 6.04 -7.82 17.54
N ALA A 102 4.94 -7.21 17.95
CA ALA A 102 3.88 -7.87 18.73
C ALA A 102 2.52 -7.79 18.03
N ILE A 103 1.76 -8.89 18.13
CA ILE A 103 0.35 -8.95 17.72
C ILE A 103 -0.45 -9.32 18.95
N ALA A 104 -1.41 -8.49 19.30
CA ALA A 104 -2.34 -8.71 20.39
C ALA A 104 -3.77 -8.72 19.84
N GLU A 105 -4.52 -9.77 20.17
CA GLU A 105 -5.94 -9.84 19.85
C GLU A 105 -6.76 -9.56 21.11
N GLN A 106 -7.61 -8.55 21.06
CA GLN A 106 -8.57 -8.27 22.13
C GLN A 106 -9.92 -8.84 21.70
N GLY A 107 -10.23 -10.05 22.18
CA GLY A 107 -11.47 -10.77 21.90
C GLY A 107 -11.23 -12.06 21.11
N GLN A 108 -12.33 -12.68 20.67
CA GLN A 108 -12.30 -13.91 19.89
C GLN A 108 -13.22 -13.74 18.68
N GLY A 109 -12.69 -13.97 17.49
CA GLY A 109 -13.45 -13.91 16.26
C GLY A 109 -12.81 -14.75 15.16
N ASP A 110 -13.52 -14.84 14.04
CA ASP A 110 -13.17 -15.68 12.91
C ASP A 110 -12.88 -14.79 11.70
N TRP A 111 -11.62 -14.70 11.29
CA TRP A 111 -11.22 -13.85 10.17
C TRP A 111 -11.83 -14.34 8.86
N ALA A 112 -12.19 -15.63 8.73
CA ALA A 112 -12.86 -16.16 7.55
C ALA A 112 -14.21 -15.49 7.29
N GLN A 113 -14.86 -14.95 8.33
CA GLN A 113 -16.11 -14.19 8.19
C GLN A 113 -15.92 -12.85 7.48
N PHE A 114 -14.69 -12.36 7.35
CA PHE A 114 -14.33 -11.13 6.67
C PHE A 114 -13.85 -11.37 5.23
N ALA A 115 -14.06 -12.57 4.68
CA ALA A 115 -13.88 -12.82 3.25
C ALA A 115 -14.69 -11.83 2.42
N GLY A 116 -14.04 -11.17 1.47
CA GLY A 116 -14.66 -10.11 0.67
C GLY A 116 -14.91 -8.78 1.40
N ALA A 117 -14.45 -8.62 2.64
CA ALA A 117 -14.63 -7.36 3.38
C ALA A 117 -13.93 -6.19 2.70
N THR A 118 -14.54 -5.01 2.79
CA THR A 118 -13.95 -3.76 2.33
C THR A 118 -12.88 -3.31 3.31
N ILE A 119 -11.69 -3.02 2.79
CA ILE A 119 -10.56 -2.50 3.54
C ILE A 119 -10.64 -0.98 3.54
N ASN A 120 -10.83 -0.44 4.73
CA ASN A 120 -11.10 0.95 4.98
C ASN A 120 -9.91 1.57 5.73
N MET A 121 -9.26 2.52 5.07
CA MET A 121 -8.10 3.26 5.59
C MET A 121 -8.56 4.47 6.39
N PRO A 122 -7.91 4.76 7.52
CA PRO A 122 -8.29 5.90 8.35
C PRO A 122 -7.72 7.21 7.81
N ASP A 123 -8.42 8.32 8.08
CA ASP A 123 -7.95 9.68 7.82
C ASP A 123 -6.94 10.17 8.87
N LYS A 124 -6.95 9.58 10.07
CA LYS A 124 -6.06 9.92 11.19
C LYS A 124 -5.82 8.74 12.12
N THR A 125 -4.83 8.90 13.00
CA THR A 125 -4.54 7.93 14.07
C THR A 125 -5.57 8.02 15.20
N ILE A 126 -5.81 6.89 15.88
CA ILE A 126 -6.52 6.82 17.17
C ILE A 126 -5.53 6.65 18.31
N GLU A 127 -5.99 6.95 19.53
CA GLU A 127 -5.22 6.74 20.73
C GLU A 127 -5.79 5.54 21.50
N LEU A 128 -4.96 4.52 21.73
CA LEU A 128 -5.30 3.33 22.51
C LEU A 128 -4.24 3.19 23.61
N ASP A 129 -4.68 3.09 24.86
CA ASP A 129 -3.79 2.95 26.04
C ASP A 129 -2.68 4.02 26.13
N GLY A 130 -2.94 5.23 25.63
CA GLY A 130 -1.99 6.35 25.61
C GLY A 130 -0.98 6.33 24.46
N GLU A 131 -1.11 5.39 23.52
CA GLU A 131 -0.28 5.30 22.32
C GLU A 131 -1.09 5.52 21.03
N LYS A 132 -0.43 5.99 19.97
CA LYS A 132 -1.06 6.28 18.69
C LYS A 132 -1.02 5.09 17.74
N TYR A 133 -2.17 4.75 17.18
CA TYR A 133 -2.35 3.65 16.24
C TYR A 133 -3.07 4.14 14.97
N TYR A 134 -2.76 3.54 13.83
CA TYR A 134 -3.54 3.64 12.61
C TYR A 134 -4.62 2.56 12.61
N PRO A 135 -5.91 2.90 12.75
CA PRO A 135 -6.97 1.89 12.73
C PRO A 135 -7.34 1.55 11.30
N VAL A 136 -6.93 0.37 10.81
CA VAL A 136 -7.45 -0.15 9.54
C VAL A 136 -8.74 -0.90 9.81
N ALA A 137 -9.84 -0.49 9.19
CA ALA A 137 -11.13 -1.14 9.33
C ALA A 137 -11.35 -2.17 8.22
N LEU A 138 -11.92 -3.31 8.59
CA LEU A 138 -12.41 -4.35 7.69
C LEU A 138 -13.92 -4.45 7.87
N ASP A 139 -14.64 -4.02 6.84
CA ASP A 139 -16.10 -3.94 6.87
C ASP A 139 -16.75 -5.02 6.02
N ILE A 140 -17.60 -5.81 6.64
CA ILE A 140 -18.53 -6.73 5.96
C ILE A 140 -19.94 -6.46 6.46
N GLN A 141 -20.98 -6.83 5.70
CA GLN A 141 -22.38 -6.46 5.97
C GLN A 141 -22.79 -6.62 7.45
N GLY A 142 -22.82 -5.51 8.20
CA GLY A 142 -23.23 -5.45 9.60
C GLY A 142 -22.15 -5.79 10.64
N SER A 143 -20.89 -5.99 10.25
CA SER A 143 -19.77 -6.28 11.14
C SER A 143 -18.50 -5.55 10.73
N ARG A 144 -17.74 -5.06 11.73
CA ARG A 144 -16.48 -4.35 11.54
C ARG A 144 -15.41 -4.92 12.46
N VAL A 145 -14.24 -5.23 11.91
CA VAL A 145 -13.02 -5.49 12.68
C VAL A 145 -12.04 -4.35 12.47
N LEU A 146 -11.30 -3.98 13.51
CA LEU A 146 -10.18 -3.06 13.39
C LEU A 146 -8.86 -3.77 13.62
N ALA A 147 -7.90 -3.52 12.74
CA ALA A 147 -6.49 -3.73 13.03
C ALA A 147 -5.85 -2.38 13.33
N ALA A 148 -5.67 -2.08 14.62
CA ALA A 148 -4.98 -0.87 15.07
C ALA A 148 -3.47 -1.10 15.06
N MET A 149 -2.75 -0.38 14.21
CA MET A 149 -1.34 -0.62 13.95
C MET A 149 -0.47 0.54 14.42
N LYS A 150 0.52 0.24 15.27
CA LYS A 150 1.57 1.18 15.63
C LYS A 150 2.67 1.07 14.60
N ILE A 151 2.98 2.19 13.96
CA ILE A 151 3.90 2.22 12.83
C ILE A 151 5.17 2.95 13.24
N GLN A 152 6.30 2.31 12.96
CA GLN A 152 7.62 2.88 13.12
C GLN A 152 8.16 3.26 11.74
N GLU A 153 8.49 4.53 11.57
CA GLU A 153 9.12 5.06 10.36
C GLU A 153 10.64 5.14 10.58
N GLU A 154 11.40 4.38 9.80
CA GLU A 154 12.86 4.48 9.72
C GLU A 154 13.27 5.07 8.37
N GLU A 155 14.50 5.59 8.26
CA GLU A 155 14.99 6.20 7.03
C GLU A 155 14.92 5.21 5.84
N GLY A 156 13.90 5.37 5.00
CA GLY A 156 13.70 4.57 3.79
C GLY A 156 12.91 3.27 3.99
N HIS A 157 12.40 2.98 5.18
CA HIS A 157 11.56 1.81 5.43
C HIS A 157 10.62 2.02 6.62
N THR A 158 9.36 1.63 6.47
CA THR A 158 8.32 1.76 7.46
C THR A 158 7.82 0.36 7.83
N THR A 159 7.76 0.08 9.12
CA THR A 159 7.35 -1.22 9.66
C THR A 159 6.26 -1.06 10.71
N VAL A 160 5.44 -2.09 10.88
CA VAL A 160 4.50 -2.21 11.99
C VAL A 160 5.26 -2.71 13.21
N GLU A 161 5.26 -1.92 14.28
CA GLU A 161 5.85 -2.24 15.58
C GLU A 161 4.91 -3.16 16.37
N SER A 162 3.63 -2.80 16.41
CA SER A 162 2.61 -3.60 17.10
C SER A 162 1.25 -3.52 16.40
N ILE A 163 0.49 -4.60 16.52
CA ILE A 163 -0.87 -4.71 15.99
C ILE A 163 -1.79 -5.08 17.14
N GLN A 164 -2.85 -4.30 17.32
CA GLN A 164 -3.98 -4.64 18.18
C GLN A 164 -5.21 -4.92 17.33
N VAL A 165 -5.72 -6.14 17.39
CA VAL A 165 -6.95 -6.53 16.70
C VAL A 165 -8.12 -6.31 17.66
N LEU A 166 -9.08 -5.47 17.24
CA LEU A 166 -10.30 -5.19 17.97
C LEU A 166 -11.48 -5.78 17.20
N TRP A 167 -12.14 -6.76 17.81
CA TRP A 167 -13.36 -7.37 17.31
C TRP A 167 -14.58 -6.43 17.49
N PRO A 168 -15.71 -6.64 16.80
CA PRO A 168 -16.84 -5.71 16.77
C PRO A 168 -17.34 -5.25 18.15
N ASP A 169 -17.30 -6.14 19.13
CA ASP A 169 -17.69 -5.91 20.53
C ASP A 169 -16.72 -4.99 21.30
N GLN A 170 -15.48 -4.85 20.84
CA GLN A 170 -14.41 -4.07 21.48
C GLN A 170 -14.19 -2.69 20.86
N ILE A 171 -14.87 -2.40 19.75
CA ILE A 171 -14.73 -1.14 19.01
C ILE A 171 -15.45 0.00 19.73
N GLY A 172 -16.72 -0.18 20.09
CA GLY A 172 -17.53 0.84 20.77
C GLY A 172 -17.40 2.24 20.15
N ASP A 173 -17.27 3.27 20.99
CA ASP A 173 -17.18 4.68 20.56
C ASP A 173 -15.74 5.10 20.16
N LYS A 174 -14.76 4.18 20.17
CA LYS A 174 -13.33 4.49 19.93
C LYS A 174 -13.06 5.05 18.53
N LEU A 175 -14.03 4.94 17.62
CA LEU A 175 -13.94 5.40 16.23
C LEU A 175 -14.81 6.62 15.90
N GLU A 176 -15.58 7.19 16.84
CA GLU A 176 -16.62 8.20 16.53
C GLU A 176 -16.12 9.41 15.74
N SER A 177 -14.83 9.72 15.83
CA SER A 177 -14.24 10.86 15.13
C SER A 177 -13.45 10.51 13.87
N VAL A 178 -13.28 9.23 13.52
CA VAL A 178 -12.42 8.77 12.41
C VAL A 178 -13.21 8.61 11.13
N THR A 179 -12.75 9.24 10.06
CA THR A 179 -13.31 9.03 8.73
C THR A 179 -12.52 7.93 8.03
N PHE A 180 -13.22 7.04 7.34
CA PHE A 180 -12.61 5.95 6.60
C PHE A 180 -12.78 6.14 5.10
N PHE A 181 -11.75 5.75 4.36
CA PHE A 181 -11.75 5.71 2.90
C PHE A 181 -11.55 4.28 2.42
N GLU A 182 -12.37 3.86 1.47
CA GLU A 182 -12.22 2.56 0.82
C GLU A 182 -10.91 2.49 0.02
N SER A 183 -10.05 1.53 0.36
CA SER A 183 -8.76 1.27 -0.32
C SER A 183 -8.77 -0.03 -1.15
N GLY A 184 -9.74 -0.90 -0.91
CA GLY A 184 -9.92 -2.14 -1.68
C GLY A 184 -10.73 -3.18 -0.92
N THR A 185 -10.64 -4.44 -1.35
CA THR A 185 -11.35 -5.56 -0.73
C THR A 185 -10.41 -6.72 -0.42
N LEU A 186 -10.77 -7.52 0.58
CA LEU A 186 -10.17 -8.82 0.82
C LEU A 186 -10.64 -9.83 -0.26
N PRO A 187 -9.85 -10.87 -0.54
CA PRO A 187 -10.29 -11.94 -1.44
C PRO A 187 -11.44 -12.74 -0.80
N ASN A 188 -12.34 -13.25 -1.66
CA ASN A 188 -13.39 -14.20 -1.29
C ASN A 188 -12.84 -15.61 -1.13
#